data_AF-A0A973VWR9-F1
#
_entry.id   AF-A0A973VWR9-F1
#
_cell.length_a   1.000
_cell.length_b   1.000
_cell.length_c   1.000
_cell.angle_alpha   90.00
_cell.angle_beta   90.00
_cell.angle_gamma   90.00
#
_symmetry.space_group_name_H-M   'P 1'
#
loop_
_entity.id
_entity.type
_entity.pdbx_description
1 polymer ?
#
loop_
_entity_poly.entity_id
_entity_poly.type
_entity_poly.pdbx_seq_one_letter_code
_entity_poly.pdbx_strand_id
1 'polypeptide(L)'
;MISSFSHYLGKLPAVSRLPVIWDQVMRTPARHPFAGRLGAVVTAIDDFEPLEYPWCSTPTPISPRRRLRGIMLAGNLLVAFFMVGIGTWASLAPLESAAIASGVVESESSRKTIQHLEGGIVRKILVSDGDVVRSGQMLIALDDTRAGSEVQSLQGQLWDAIARAARLQAEQQRFERIAIPSALEQDSRQNGVAAAALSAQQFIFQARRQVHESQLAVIRERRLQVEKEIEGLRAQESATRQRIDIVREELDMVTTLVSKGLERRPRLLNLQRELADVEGRRGEITAQISRAGQVISEQQATLFKLESDRQNEIAQSIREAQNQIFQLRERLLAARDQLSRTEVKAPEDGVITDLRIHTAGGVIGAGAPLMDLVPRQDRLIVTARLRPEDIDVVHPGLNAEVHLVPYNQRRVPRLKGTVVHVSADRLLDKRTDQPYYATRIRIDDAQIAENDIQIVPGMPVEVFITTGRGTVALYALRPLLDSFRGAFRED
;
A
#
# COMPACT_ATOMS: atom_id res chain seq x y z
N MET A 1 2.87 5.40 -49.86
CA MET A 1 3.95 6.09 -50.61
C MET A 1 5.26 5.51 -50.12
N ILE A 2 5.94 4.76 -51.00
CA ILE A 2 7.42 4.61 -51.11
C ILE A 2 8.08 3.89 -49.91
N SER A 3 8.40 2.59 -50.03
CA SER A 3 9.67 2.01 -50.52
C SER A 3 10.85 2.34 -49.59
N SER A 4 11.82 1.50 -49.26
CA SER A 4 12.61 0.47 -49.96
C SER A 4 13.67 0.05 -48.91
N PHE A 5 14.39 -1.07 -48.88
CA PHE A 5 14.56 -2.23 -49.74
C PHE A 5 15.42 -3.19 -48.91
N SER A 6 14.95 -4.44 -48.75
CA SER A 6 15.74 -5.57 -48.30
C SER A 6 16.30 -6.25 -49.55
N HIS A 7 17.58 -6.62 -49.57
CA HIS A 7 18.15 -7.46 -50.62
C HIS A 7 18.82 -8.71 -50.01
N TYR A 8 18.09 -9.82 -50.14
CA TYR A 8 18.48 -11.17 -50.62
C TYR A 8 19.71 -11.89 -50.02
N LEU A 9 19.55 -13.05 -49.36
CA LEU A 9 19.35 -14.44 -49.90
C LEU A 9 20.60 -14.96 -50.64
N GLY A 10 21.09 -16.20 -50.49
CA GLY A 10 20.58 -17.42 -49.86
C GLY A 10 21.67 -18.53 -49.93
N LYS A 11 21.66 -19.48 -48.99
CA LYS A 11 21.36 -20.93 -49.15
C LYS A 11 22.27 -21.77 -50.09
N LEU A 12 23.14 -22.60 -49.44
CA LEU A 12 23.36 -24.08 -49.54
C LEU A 12 23.74 -24.72 -50.92
N PRO A 13 24.26 -25.98 -51.04
CA PRO A 13 24.43 -27.08 -50.06
C PRO A 13 25.78 -27.89 -50.12
N ALA A 14 25.84 -28.89 -49.23
CA ALA A 14 26.74 -30.04 -48.99
C ALA A 14 27.68 -30.65 -50.08
N VAL A 15 28.74 -31.31 -49.59
CA VAL A 15 29.21 -32.70 -49.89
C VAL A 15 30.77 -32.85 -50.01
N SER A 16 31.33 -33.61 -49.06
CA SER A 16 32.43 -34.60 -49.20
C SER A 16 33.93 -34.23 -49.22
N ARG A 17 34.69 -35.17 -48.61
CA ARG A 17 36.09 -35.60 -48.84
C ARG A 17 37.25 -34.81 -48.16
N LEU A 18 37.76 -35.43 -47.10
CA LEU A 18 39.18 -35.50 -46.67
C LEU A 18 40.14 -35.78 -47.87
N PRO A 19 41.49 -35.74 -47.72
CA PRO A 19 42.40 -35.06 -46.76
C PRO A 19 43.63 -34.39 -47.46
N VAL A 20 44.70 -34.09 -46.69
CA VAL A 20 46.10 -33.82 -47.11
C VAL A 20 46.32 -32.38 -47.66
N ILE A 21 47.37 -31.57 -47.41
CA ILE A 21 48.80 -31.71 -47.07
C ILE A 21 49.20 -30.41 -46.33
N TRP A 22 49.79 -30.51 -45.14
CA TRP A 22 50.70 -29.48 -44.62
C TRP A 22 52.11 -29.94 -44.98
N ASP A 23 52.74 -29.21 -45.88
CA ASP A 23 54.11 -29.49 -46.30
C ASP A 23 55.12 -28.75 -45.41
N GLN A 24 56.27 -29.40 -45.34
CA GLN A 24 57.53 -29.15 -44.66
C GLN A 24 57.91 -27.65 -44.54
N VAL A 25 58.70 -27.24 -43.55
CA VAL A 25 60.17 -27.35 -43.62
C VAL A 25 60.76 -26.97 -42.25
N MET A 26 61.38 -27.92 -41.55
CA MET A 26 62.81 -27.88 -41.21
C MET A 26 63.22 -29.08 -40.36
N ARG A 27 64.09 -29.90 -40.99
CA ARG A 27 65.25 -30.60 -40.42
C ARG A 27 64.98 -31.82 -39.51
N THR A 28 64.90 -32.96 -40.19
CA THR A 28 65.55 -34.24 -39.87
C THR A 28 67.08 -34.08 -39.67
N PRO A 29 67.86 -35.16 -39.36
CA PRO A 29 67.61 -36.47 -38.73
C PRO A 29 68.56 -36.63 -37.50
N ALA A 30 68.71 -37.72 -36.74
CA ALA A 30 68.69 -39.16 -37.01
C ALA A 30 68.50 -39.91 -35.68
N ARG A 31 67.51 -40.81 -35.59
CA ARG A 31 67.64 -42.29 -35.66
C ARG A 31 68.34 -42.91 -34.44
N HIS A 32 67.61 -43.50 -33.48
CA HIS A 32 66.95 -44.84 -33.51
C HIS A 32 67.86 -45.92 -32.87
N PRO A 33 67.43 -47.18 -32.65
CA PRO A 33 66.14 -47.76 -32.20
C PRO A 33 66.39 -48.81 -31.07
N PHE A 34 65.44 -49.27 -30.25
CA PHE A 34 64.54 -50.44 -30.42
C PHE A 34 63.96 -50.67 -29.01
N ALA A 35 62.66 -50.68 -28.72
CA ALA A 35 61.59 -51.57 -29.16
C ALA A 35 61.89 -53.06 -28.91
N GLY A 36 61.20 -53.65 -27.92
CA GLY A 36 61.26 -55.08 -27.64
C GLY A 36 60.40 -55.50 -26.45
N ARG A 37 59.09 -55.57 -26.68
CA ARG A 37 58.13 -56.35 -25.89
C ARG A 37 58.67 -57.77 -25.72
N LEU A 38 58.57 -58.35 -24.52
CA LEU A 38 58.14 -59.74 -24.26
C LEU A 38 58.05 -59.95 -22.75
N GLY A 39 56.99 -60.65 -22.34
CA GLY A 39 56.77 -60.99 -20.94
C GLY A 39 57.79 -61.99 -20.42
N ALA A 40 58.07 -61.89 -19.12
CA ALA A 40 58.59 -62.99 -18.34
C ALA A 40 57.96 -62.92 -16.95
N VAL A 41 57.25 -63.98 -16.63
CA VAL A 41 56.68 -64.31 -15.34
C VAL A 41 57.80 -64.35 -14.31
N VAL A 42 57.60 -63.64 -13.20
CA VAL A 42 58.40 -63.78 -11.98
C VAL A 42 58.17 -65.19 -11.44
N THR A 43 59.16 -66.06 -11.62
CA THR A 43 59.26 -67.35 -10.94
C THR A 43 60.58 -67.40 -10.19
N ALA A 44 60.43 -67.76 -8.91
CA ALA A 44 61.42 -68.27 -7.96
C ALA A 44 62.90 -68.13 -8.34
N ILE A 45 63.62 -67.27 -7.61
CA ILE A 45 65.04 -67.49 -7.33
C ILE A 45 65.07 -68.48 -6.17
N ASP A 46 64.80 -69.73 -6.48
CA ASP A 46 65.22 -70.88 -5.68
C ASP A 46 66.24 -71.64 -6.55
N ASP A 47 67.27 -72.14 -5.87
CA ASP A 47 68.35 -73.00 -6.36
C ASP A 47 69.58 -72.30 -6.98
N PHE A 48 70.51 -72.07 -6.06
CA PHE A 48 71.89 -71.68 -6.19
C PHE A 48 72.72 -72.91 -6.61
N GLU A 49 73.25 -72.95 -7.83
CA GLU A 49 74.38 -73.81 -8.19
C GLU A 49 75.67 -72.97 -8.23
N PRO A 50 76.46 -72.94 -7.14
CA PRO A 50 77.76 -72.28 -7.16
C PRO A 50 78.77 -73.18 -7.86
N LEU A 51 79.31 -72.72 -8.99
CA LEU A 51 80.53 -73.25 -9.58
C LEU A 51 81.63 -73.27 -8.51
N GLU A 52 82.16 -74.47 -8.27
CA GLU A 52 83.13 -74.80 -7.23
C GLU A 52 84.41 -73.95 -7.36
N TYR A 53 84.65 -73.08 -6.39
CA TYR A 53 85.97 -72.47 -6.15
C TYR A 53 86.63 -73.21 -4.97
N PRO A 54 87.84 -73.80 -5.13
CA PRO A 54 88.37 -74.79 -4.18
C PRO A 54 88.98 -74.21 -2.89
N TRP A 55 88.44 -73.13 -2.33
CA TRP A 55 88.98 -72.54 -1.08
C TRP A 55 87.92 -71.77 -0.28
N CYS A 56 86.91 -72.46 0.27
CA CYS A 56 86.25 -71.99 1.50
C CYS A 56 85.35 -73.08 2.10
N SER A 57 85.71 -73.52 3.31
CA SER A 57 84.98 -74.51 4.11
C SER A 57 84.59 -73.89 5.46
N THR A 58 83.31 -73.56 5.67
CA THR A 58 82.65 -73.53 7.00
C THR A 58 81.11 -73.66 6.84
N PRO A 59 80.40 -74.47 7.66
CA PRO A 59 78.94 -74.61 7.56
C PRO A 59 78.11 -73.79 8.60
N THR A 60 77.10 -73.03 8.13
CA THR A 60 75.78 -72.60 8.69
C THR A 60 75.62 -71.98 10.12
N PRO A 61 74.56 -71.18 10.41
CA PRO A 61 73.38 -71.75 11.11
C PRO A 61 71.98 -71.11 10.79
N ILE A 62 70.93 -71.69 11.42
CA ILE A 62 69.47 -71.55 11.20
C ILE A 62 68.84 -70.26 11.80
N SER A 63 67.77 -69.76 11.16
CA SER A 63 67.06 -68.47 11.38
C SER A 63 66.43 -68.17 12.78
N PRO A 64 66.29 -66.88 13.21
CA PRO A 64 65.75 -66.47 14.52
C PRO A 64 64.33 -65.83 14.50
N ARG A 65 63.37 -66.31 13.70
CA ARG A 65 62.05 -65.64 13.50
C ARG A 65 61.13 -65.56 14.74
N ARG A 66 61.37 -66.31 15.81
CA ARG A 66 60.42 -66.43 16.93
C ARG A 66 60.50 -65.30 17.98
N ARG A 67 61.63 -64.58 18.09
CA ARG A 67 61.80 -63.48 19.08
C ARG A 67 61.31 -62.10 18.59
N LEU A 68 61.19 -61.88 17.28
CA LEU A 68 60.78 -60.58 16.72
C LEU A 68 59.26 -60.32 16.75
N ARG A 69 58.43 -61.36 16.88
CA ARG A 69 56.96 -61.22 16.90
C ARG A 69 56.43 -60.42 18.09
N GLY A 70 57.07 -60.54 19.27
CA GLY A 70 56.63 -59.81 20.47
C GLY A 70 56.87 -58.30 20.38
N ILE A 71 58.01 -57.89 19.82
CA ILE A 71 58.37 -56.47 19.64
C ILE A 71 57.50 -55.82 18.56
N MET A 72 57.23 -56.54 17.46
CA MET A 72 56.32 -56.06 16.40
C MET A 72 54.88 -55.88 16.90
N LEU A 73 54.37 -56.78 17.75
CA LEU A 73 53.02 -56.67 18.30
C LEU A 73 52.89 -55.47 19.26
N ALA A 74 53.89 -55.28 20.13
CA ALA A 74 53.94 -54.14 21.03
C ALA A 74 54.07 -52.81 20.28
N GLY A 75 54.90 -52.77 19.23
CA GLY A 75 55.01 -51.60 18.34
C GLY A 75 53.69 -51.26 17.64
N ASN A 76 52.99 -52.26 17.11
CA ASN A 76 51.69 -52.04 16.45
C ASN A 76 50.60 -51.57 17.42
N LEU A 77 50.57 -52.08 18.66
CA LEU A 77 49.60 -51.63 19.68
C LEU A 77 49.85 -50.18 20.10
N LEU A 78 51.12 -49.76 20.22
CA LEU A 78 51.48 -48.38 20.51
C LEU A 78 51.02 -47.42 19.40
N VAL A 79 51.27 -47.80 18.14
CA VAL A 79 50.82 -47.02 16.98
C VAL A 79 49.30 -46.92 16.94
N ALA A 80 48.58 -48.03 17.17
CA ALA A 80 47.13 -48.03 17.22
C ALA A 80 46.57 -47.13 18.34
N PHE A 81 47.17 -47.16 19.53
CA PHE A 81 46.79 -46.28 20.64
C PHE A 81 46.99 -44.80 20.31
N PHE A 82 48.12 -44.42 19.70
CA PHE A 82 48.37 -43.05 19.26
C PHE A 82 47.42 -42.62 18.14
N MET A 83 47.14 -43.50 17.19
CA MET A 83 46.26 -43.20 16.06
C MET A 83 44.81 -43.02 16.51
N VAL A 84 44.34 -43.83 17.46
CA VAL A 84 43.02 -43.66 18.09
C VAL A 84 43.00 -42.40 18.97
N GLY A 85 44.06 -42.12 19.73
CA GLY A 85 44.17 -40.92 20.56
C GLY A 85 44.13 -39.62 19.74
N ILE A 86 44.95 -39.52 18.69
CA ILE A 86 44.98 -38.38 17.77
C ILE A 86 43.68 -38.30 16.97
N GLY A 87 43.15 -39.43 16.48
CA GLY A 87 41.88 -39.45 15.75
C GLY A 87 40.70 -38.97 16.60
N THR A 88 40.63 -39.43 17.86
CA THR A 88 39.61 -38.99 18.82
C THR A 88 39.78 -37.51 19.15
N TRP A 89 40.99 -37.06 19.47
CA TRP A 89 41.24 -35.63 19.72
C TRP A 89 40.92 -34.75 18.50
N ALA A 90 41.36 -35.13 17.30
CA ALA A 90 41.13 -34.38 16.08
C ALA A 90 39.64 -34.34 15.67
N SER A 91 38.84 -35.33 16.09
CA SER A 91 37.40 -35.36 15.88
C SER A 91 36.61 -34.55 16.92
N LEU A 92 37.16 -34.31 18.11
CA LEU A 92 36.48 -33.53 19.16
C LEU A 92 37.01 -32.09 19.30
N ALA A 93 38.23 -31.80 18.82
CA ALA A 93 38.83 -30.48 18.91
C ALA A 93 38.10 -29.50 17.96
N PRO A 94 37.39 -28.49 18.50
CA PRO A 94 36.73 -27.49 17.69
C PRO A 94 37.77 -26.56 17.04
N LEU A 95 37.64 -26.34 15.75
CA LEU A 95 38.41 -25.38 14.96
C LEU A 95 37.44 -24.33 14.45
N GLU A 96 37.68 -23.07 14.81
CA GLU A 96 36.90 -21.95 14.30
C GLU A 96 37.38 -21.62 12.89
N SER A 97 36.46 -21.67 11.92
CA SER A 97 36.72 -21.24 10.55
C SER A 97 36.20 -19.82 10.38
N ALA A 98 36.99 -18.99 9.71
CA ALA A 98 36.60 -17.63 9.37
C ALA A 98 36.88 -17.36 7.88
N ALA A 99 35.88 -16.77 7.21
CA ALA A 99 36.08 -16.17 5.89
C ALA A 99 36.66 -14.75 6.09
N ILE A 100 37.75 -14.44 5.39
CA ILE A 100 38.44 -13.16 5.52
C ILE A 100 38.06 -12.28 4.33
N ALA A 101 37.50 -11.11 4.62
CA ALA A 101 37.08 -10.15 3.62
C ALA A 101 37.66 -8.76 3.93
N SER A 102 38.20 -8.09 2.92
CA SER A 102 38.58 -6.68 3.03
C SER A 102 37.37 -5.80 2.77
N GLY A 103 37.22 -4.73 3.54
CA GLY A 103 36.06 -3.87 3.49
C GLY A 103 36.38 -2.42 3.77
N VAL A 104 35.34 -1.60 3.69
CA VAL A 104 35.36 -0.20 4.07
C VAL A 104 34.15 0.11 4.93
N VAL A 105 34.30 1.05 5.85
CA VAL A 105 33.16 1.60 6.59
C VAL A 105 32.37 2.50 5.66
N GLU A 106 31.08 2.25 5.53
CA GLU A 106 30.14 3.06 4.78
C GLU A 106 29.03 3.56 5.73
N SER A 107 28.44 4.67 5.35
CA SER A 107 27.20 5.18 5.93
C SER A 107 26.06 4.20 5.60
N GLU A 108 25.29 3.74 6.59
CA GLU A 108 24.13 2.86 6.34
C GLU A 108 23.07 3.60 5.50
N SER A 109 22.91 4.90 5.74
CA SER A 109 21.98 5.75 5.01
C SER A 109 22.60 6.26 3.70
N SER A 110 21.88 6.00 2.62
CA SER A 110 22.13 6.67 1.34
C SER A 110 21.61 8.10 1.39
N ARG A 111 22.24 9.03 0.65
CA ARG A 111 21.70 10.37 0.40
C ARG A 111 20.23 10.28 -0.02
N LYS A 112 19.37 11.09 0.60
CA LYS A 112 17.93 11.10 0.31
C LYS A 112 17.60 12.29 -0.58
N THR A 113 17.17 12.04 -1.82
CA THR A 113 16.75 13.11 -2.73
C THR A 113 15.36 13.59 -2.37
N ILE A 114 15.26 14.87 -2.02
CA ILE A 114 14.00 15.57 -1.77
C ILE A 114 13.45 16.06 -3.11
N GLN A 115 12.27 15.58 -3.47
CA GLN A 115 11.55 15.91 -4.71
C GLN A 115 10.19 16.52 -4.36
N HIS A 116 9.62 17.28 -5.29
CA HIS A 116 8.24 17.77 -5.16
C HIS A 116 7.33 17.04 -6.15
N LEU A 117 6.20 16.52 -5.66
CA LEU A 117 5.29 15.74 -6.50
C LEU A 117 4.63 16.59 -7.60
N GLU A 118 4.05 17.74 -7.25
CA GLU A 118 3.27 18.58 -8.17
C GLU A 118 4.09 19.60 -8.96
N GLY A 119 5.19 20.10 -8.39
CA GLY A 119 5.89 21.28 -8.88
C GLY A 119 5.19 22.59 -8.48
N GLY A 120 5.61 23.71 -9.07
CA GLY A 120 5.13 25.03 -8.71
C GLY A 120 6.15 26.15 -8.94
N ILE A 121 5.80 27.35 -8.49
CA ILE A 121 6.69 28.52 -8.52
C ILE A 121 7.34 28.65 -7.15
N VAL A 122 8.66 28.76 -7.12
CA VAL A 122 9.41 28.92 -5.87
C VAL A 122 9.20 30.34 -5.34
N ARG A 123 8.59 30.47 -4.16
CA ARG A 123 8.41 31.77 -3.50
C ARG A 123 9.65 32.17 -2.74
N LYS A 124 10.19 31.24 -1.93
CA LYS A 124 11.37 31.49 -1.11
C LYS A 124 12.16 30.21 -0.86
N ILE A 125 13.48 30.33 -0.88
CA ILE A 125 14.41 29.27 -0.50
C ILE A 125 14.96 29.66 0.88
N LEU A 126 14.86 28.77 1.87
CA LEU A 126 15.20 29.04 3.27
C LEU A 126 16.51 28.37 3.72
N VAL A 127 17.14 27.58 2.85
CA VAL A 127 18.35 26.81 3.13
C VAL A 127 19.37 26.97 2.00
N SER A 128 20.63 26.74 2.34
CA SER A 128 21.78 26.74 1.43
C SER A 128 22.51 25.39 1.48
N ASP A 129 23.36 25.13 0.48
CA ASP A 129 24.22 23.94 0.51
C ASP A 129 25.16 23.97 1.73
N GLY A 130 25.24 22.84 2.44
CA GLY A 130 25.99 22.70 3.69
C GLY A 130 25.20 23.06 4.94
N ASP A 131 23.97 23.58 4.81
CA ASP A 131 23.15 23.91 5.97
C ASP A 131 22.68 22.67 6.71
N VAL A 132 22.71 22.82 8.02
CA VAL A 132 22.25 21.81 8.96
C VAL A 132 20.76 22.00 9.22
N VAL A 133 19.96 20.96 8.96
CA VAL A 133 18.50 20.99 9.10
C VAL A 133 17.99 19.98 10.11
N ARG A 134 16.81 20.26 10.65
CA ARG A 134 16.05 19.35 11.53
C ARG A 134 14.83 18.78 10.80
N SER A 135 14.35 17.61 11.23
CA SER A 135 13.10 17.03 10.76
C SER A 135 11.94 18.03 10.90
N GLY A 136 11.14 18.17 9.85
CA GLY A 136 10.02 19.10 9.77
C GLY A 136 10.41 20.57 9.50
N GLN A 137 11.70 20.91 9.47
CA GLN A 137 12.15 22.25 9.12
C GLN A 137 11.79 22.58 7.67
N MET A 138 11.20 23.76 7.45
CA MET A 138 10.87 24.24 6.12
C MET A 138 12.15 24.60 5.35
N LEU A 139 12.27 24.03 4.15
CA LEU A 139 13.43 24.18 3.28
C LEU A 139 13.13 25.15 2.14
N ILE A 140 11.98 24.95 1.47
CA ILE A 140 11.52 25.77 0.36
C ILE A 140 10.02 26.05 0.56
N ALA A 141 9.62 27.30 0.33
CA ALA A 141 8.24 27.69 0.22
C ALA A 141 7.90 27.93 -1.26
N LEU A 142 6.88 27.25 -1.76
CA LEU A 142 6.30 27.51 -3.08
C LEU A 142 5.18 28.55 -2.99
N ASP A 143 4.70 29.00 -4.15
CA ASP A 143 3.53 29.84 -4.23
C ASP A 143 2.26 29.06 -3.88
N ASP A 144 1.63 29.43 -2.77
CA ASP A 144 0.42 28.81 -2.23
C ASP A 144 -0.88 29.41 -2.78
N THR A 145 -0.83 30.47 -3.60
CA THR A 145 -2.01 31.27 -3.94
C THR A 145 -3.11 30.42 -4.57
N ARG A 146 -2.74 29.53 -5.50
CA ARG A 146 -3.68 28.64 -6.19
C ARG A 146 -4.25 27.58 -5.25
N ALA A 147 -3.40 26.87 -4.51
CA ALA A 147 -3.83 25.82 -3.60
C ALA A 147 -4.66 26.39 -2.43
N GLY A 148 -4.26 27.55 -1.91
CA GLY A 148 -4.97 28.27 -0.85
C GLY A 148 -6.35 28.75 -1.31
N SER A 149 -6.45 29.32 -2.52
CA SER A 149 -7.74 29.73 -3.10
C SER A 149 -8.68 28.55 -3.31
N GLU A 150 -8.16 27.39 -3.72
CA GLU A 150 -8.95 26.17 -3.88
C GLU A 150 -9.48 25.64 -2.54
N VAL A 151 -8.63 25.59 -1.50
CA VAL A 151 -9.05 25.25 -0.14
C VAL A 151 -10.14 26.20 0.37
N GLN A 152 -9.95 27.51 0.19
CA GLN A 152 -10.95 28.52 0.62
C GLN A 152 -12.28 28.36 -0.12
N SER A 153 -12.25 28.13 -1.43
CA SER A 153 -13.45 27.90 -2.25
C SER A 153 -14.19 26.64 -1.83
N LEU A 154 -13.49 25.51 -1.66
CA LEU A 154 -14.08 24.25 -1.21
C LEU A 154 -14.63 24.35 0.21
N GLN A 155 -13.95 25.06 1.10
CA GLN A 155 -14.41 25.32 2.46
C GLN A 155 -15.70 26.16 2.46
N GLY A 156 -15.78 27.21 1.64
CA GLY A 156 -16.98 28.02 1.47
C GLY A 156 -18.19 27.20 0.99
N GLN A 157 -17.96 26.36 -0.03
CA GLN A 157 -18.99 25.44 -0.54
C GLN A 157 -19.43 24.43 0.51
N LEU A 158 -18.49 23.93 1.33
CA LEU A 158 -18.80 22.99 2.41
C LEU A 158 -19.67 23.64 3.49
N TRP A 159 -19.38 24.88 3.88
CA TRP A 159 -20.20 25.61 4.84
C TRP A 159 -21.63 25.85 4.33
N ASP A 160 -21.80 26.25 3.07
CA ASP A 160 -23.13 26.38 2.47
C ASP A 160 -23.87 25.04 2.44
N ALA A 161 -23.21 23.96 2.04
CA ALA A 161 -23.82 22.63 2.02
C ALA A 161 -24.26 22.15 3.42
N ILE A 162 -23.44 22.41 4.46
CA ILE A 162 -23.78 22.11 5.86
C ILE A 162 -24.97 22.96 6.33
N ALA A 163 -24.96 24.27 6.05
CA ALA A 163 -26.06 25.15 6.41
C ALA A 163 -27.37 24.76 5.70
N ARG A 164 -27.29 24.37 4.43
CA ARG A 164 -28.42 23.83 3.66
C ARG A 164 -28.95 22.54 4.27
N ALA A 165 -28.08 21.61 4.67
CA ALA A 165 -28.49 20.38 5.33
C ALA A 165 -29.20 20.66 6.67
N ALA A 166 -28.67 21.58 7.48
CA ALA A 166 -29.29 22.01 8.73
C ALA A 166 -30.67 22.62 8.52
N ARG A 167 -30.83 23.48 7.50
CA ARG A 167 -32.13 24.03 7.09
C ARG A 167 -33.11 22.91 6.73
N LEU A 168 -32.70 21.98 5.87
CA LEU A 168 -33.56 20.89 5.40
C LEU A 168 -33.98 19.97 6.54
N GLN A 169 -33.09 19.71 7.50
CA GLN A 169 -33.41 18.94 8.70
C GLN A 169 -34.43 19.66 9.58
N ALA A 170 -34.32 20.98 9.74
CA ALA A 170 -35.32 21.79 10.44
C ALA A 170 -36.68 21.75 9.70
N GLU A 171 -36.69 21.82 8.36
CA GLU A 171 -37.90 21.69 7.55
C GLU A 171 -38.54 20.30 7.67
N GLN A 172 -37.73 19.24 7.71
CA GLN A 172 -38.19 17.86 7.87
C GLN A 172 -38.87 17.65 9.24
N GLN A 173 -38.26 18.20 10.29
CA GLN A 173 -38.74 18.07 11.67
C GLN A 173 -39.80 19.13 12.03
N ARG A 174 -40.16 20.01 11.09
CA ARG A 174 -41.12 21.11 11.28
C ARG A 174 -40.75 22.04 12.45
N PHE A 175 -39.45 22.26 12.66
CA PHE A 175 -38.98 23.21 13.67
C PHE A 175 -39.23 24.65 13.25
N GLU A 176 -39.27 25.56 14.23
CA GLU A 176 -39.48 26.99 13.96
C GLU A 176 -38.19 27.73 13.57
N ARG A 177 -37.04 27.14 13.87
CA ARG A 177 -35.71 27.72 13.67
C ARG A 177 -34.74 26.64 13.23
N ILE A 178 -33.70 27.05 12.50
CA ILE A 178 -32.60 26.17 12.11
C ILE A 178 -31.72 25.90 13.33
N ALA A 179 -31.51 24.63 13.66
CA ALA A 179 -30.49 24.23 14.64
C ALA A 179 -29.10 24.35 13.99
N ILE A 180 -28.27 25.25 14.51
CA ILE A 180 -26.94 25.50 13.96
C ILE A 180 -25.98 24.43 14.50
N PRO A 181 -25.30 23.64 13.64
CA PRO A 181 -24.29 22.70 14.10
C PRO A 181 -23.13 23.44 14.78
N SER A 182 -22.62 22.92 15.90
CA SER A 182 -21.55 23.54 16.70
C SER A 182 -20.29 23.86 15.89
N ALA A 183 -19.93 22.99 14.94
CA ALA A 183 -18.80 23.21 14.03
C ALA A 183 -18.97 24.47 13.15
N LEU A 184 -20.19 24.75 12.68
CA LEU A 184 -20.48 25.95 11.88
C LEU A 184 -20.61 27.18 12.78
N GLU A 185 -21.09 27.03 14.01
CA GLU A 185 -21.25 28.15 14.94
C GLU A 185 -19.90 28.78 15.30
N GLN A 186 -18.88 27.97 15.57
CA GLN A 186 -17.53 28.46 15.88
C GLN A 186 -16.89 29.16 14.67
N ASP A 187 -16.98 28.54 13.49
CA ASP A 187 -16.44 29.09 12.24
C ASP A 187 -17.16 30.38 11.83
N SER A 188 -18.48 30.47 12.03
CA SER A 188 -19.26 31.67 11.65
C SER A 188 -18.87 32.93 12.41
N ARG A 189 -18.37 32.79 13.65
CA ARG A 189 -17.89 33.92 14.45
C ARG A 189 -16.55 34.46 13.97
N GLN A 190 -15.77 33.63 13.28
CA GLN A 190 -14.41 33.96 12.85
C GLN A 190 -14.31 34.22 11.35
N ASN A 191 -15.24 33.68 10.55
CA ASN A 191 -15.21 33.74 9.10
C ASN A 191 -16.51 34.32 8.51
N GLY A 192 -16.39 35.45 7.79
CA GLY A 192 -17.52 36.12 7.16
C GLY A 192 -18.25 35.29 6.10
N VAL A 193 -17.56 34.35 5.43
CA VAL A 193 -18.19 33.47 4.41
C VAL A 193 -19.15 32.49 5.07
N ALA A 194 -18.75 31.88 6.19
CA ALA A 194 -19.61 30.97 6.96
C ALA A 194 -20.84 31.70 7.51
N ALA A 195 -20.65 32.92 8.03
CA ALA A 195 -21.76 33.76 8.51
C ALA A 195 -22.74 34.12 7.38
N ALA A 196 -22.24 34.47 6.20
CA ALA A 196 -23.06 34.78 5.03
C ALA A 196 -23.84 33.57 4.51
N ALA A 197 -23.24 32.38 4.50
CA ALA A 197 -23.92 31.15 4.12
C ALA A 197 -25.08 30.84 5.09
N LEU A 198 -24.85 31.00 6.39
CA LEU A 198 -25.89 30.75 7.40
C LEU A 198 -27.05 31.74 7.28
N SER A 199 -26.78 33.04 7.14
CA SER A 199 -27.82 34.06 7.02
C SER A 199 -28.66 33.87 5.75
N ALA A 200 -28.02 33.50 4.63
CA ALA A 200 -28.72 33.15 3.40
C ALA A 200 -29.67 31.96 3.59
N GLN A 201 -29.23 30.88 4.25
CA GLN A 201 -30.08 29.72 4.51
C GLN A 201 -31.22 30.04 5.50
N GLN A 202 -31.00 30.93 6.47
CA GLN A 202 -32.05 31.40 7.38
C GLN A 202 -33.14 32.18 6.63
N PHE A 203 -32.76 33.07 5.70
CA PHE A 203 -33.72 33.79 4.87
C PHE A 203 -34.54 32.84 3.99
N ILE A 204 -33.88 31.89 3.33
CA ILE A 204 -34.55 30.87 2.50
C ILE A 204 -35.53 30.03 3.32
N PHE A 205 -35.15 29.66 4.54
CA PHE A 205 -36.00 28.89 5.45
C PHE A 205 -37.29 29.62 5.79
N GLN A 206 -37.19 30.90 6.19
CA GLN A 206 -38.35 31.72 6.53
C GLN A 206 -39.26 31.92 5.32
N ALA A 207 -38.70 32.22 4.16
CA ALA A 207 -39.46 32.39 2.92
C ALA A 207 -40.20 31.09 2.53
N ARG A 208 -39.53 29.94 2.56
CA ARG A 208 -40.14 28.63 2.25
C ARG A 208 -41.25 28.28 3.25
N ARG A 209 -41.04 28.56 4.54
CA ARG A 209 -42.07 28.35 5.58
C ARG A 209 -43.30 29.22 5.31
N GLN A 210 -43.11 30.51 5.05
CA GLN A 210 -44.20 31.44 4.78
C GLN A 210 -45.02 31.03 3.54
N VAL A 211 -44.36 30.61 2.46
CA VAL A 211 -45.03 30.10 1.26
C VAL A 211 -45.87 28.87 1.59
N HIS A 212 -45.31 27.92 2.33
CA HIS A 212 -46.02 26.70 2.71
C HIS A 212 -47.23 26.98 3.61
N GLU A 213 -47.08 27.83 4.62
CA GLU A 213 -48.19 28.25 5.49
C GLU A 213 -49.28 28.98 4.70
N SER A 214 -48.91 29.81 3.71
CA SER A 214 -49.87 30.49 2.84
C SER A 214 -50.66 29.50 1.98
N GLN A 215 -50.01 28.49 1.41
CA GLN A 215 -50.68 27.43 0.64
C GLN A 215 -51.67 26.64 1.50
N LEU A 216 -51.27 26.29 2.73
CA LEU A 216 -52.15 25.63 3.69
C LEU A 216 -53.36 26.49 4.06
N ALA A 217 -53.15 27.79 4.27
CA ALA A 217 -54.22 28.72 4.58
C ALA A 217 -55.26 28.78 3.44
N VAL A 218 -54.83 28.86 2.19
CA VAL A 218 -55.73 28.88 1.02
C VAL A 218 -56.57 27.60 0.93
N ILE A 219 -55.97 26.43 1.14
CA ILE A 219 -56.70 25.15 1.10
C ILE A 219 -57.71 25.06 2.24
N ARG A 220 -57.33 25.49 3.46
CA ARG A 220 -58.22 25.51 4.62
C ARG A 220 -59.40 26.45 4.43
N GLU A 221 -59.15 27.65 3.90
CA GLU A 221 -60.20 28.65 3.66
C GLU A 221 -61.22 28.15 2.63
N ARG A 222 -60.75 27.54 1.53
CA ARG A 222 -61.64 26.91 0.54
C ARG A 222 -62.49 25.80 1.15
N ARG A 223 -61.91 24.97 2.03
CA ARG A 223 -62.65 23.93 2.74
C ARG A 223 -63.74 24.53 3.63
N LEU A 224 -63.40 25.56 4.41
CA LEU A 224 -64.35 26.28 5.27
C LEU A 224 -65.49 26.90 4.47
N GLN A 225 -65.21 27.49 3.30
CA GLN A 225 -66.22 28.05 2.41
C GLN A 225 -67.25 26.98 1.96
N VAL A 226 -66.77 25.80 1.56
CA VAL A 226 -67.64 24.69 1.12
C VAL A 226 -68.40 24.08 2.31
N GLU A 227 -67.78 24.00 3.49
CA GLU A 227 -68.47 23.58 4.72
C GLU A 227 -69.66 24.51 5.05
N LYS A 228 -69.49 25.83 4.87
CA LYS A 228 -70.57 26.81 5.03
C LYS A 228 -71.66 26.71 3.96
N GLU A 229 -71.29 26.40 2.73
CA GLU A 229 -72.26 26.12 1.67
C GLU A 229 -73.13 24.89 2.01
N ILE A 230 -72.51 23.79 2.48
CA ILE A 230 -73.23 22.59 2.94
C ILE A 230 -74.15 22.91 4.11
N GLU A 231 -73.72 23.74 5.05
CA GLU A 231 -74.56 24.19 6.18
C GLU A 231 -75.84 24.89 5.67
N GLY A 232 -75.72 25.80 4.71
CA GLY A 232 -76.86 26.46 4.07
C GLY A 232 -77.78 25.50 3.32
N LEU A 233 -77.21 24.60 2.52
CA LEU A 233 -77.97 23.58 1.79
C LEU A 233 -78.73 22.63 2.72
N ARG A 234 -78.14 22.24 3.86
CA ARG A 234 -78.81 21.41 4.88
C ARG A 234 -79.98 22.14 5.53
N ALA A 235 -79.86 23.44 5.79
CA ALA A 235 -80.99 24.23 6.28
C ALA A 235 -82.13 24.28 5.25
N GLN A 236 -81.80 24.43 3.97
CA GLN A 236 -82.79 24.40 2.88
C GLN A 236 -83.43 23.01 2.70
N GLU A 237 -82.66 21.94 2.84
CA GLU A 237 -83.17 20.56 2.83
C GLU A 237 -84.17 20.35 3.98
N SER A 238 -83.84 20.82 5.19
CA SER A 238 -84.72 20.74 6.36
C SER A 238 -86.03 21.50 6.16
N ALA A 239 -85.98 22.73 5.63
CA ALA A 239 -87.18 23.51 5.32
C ALA A 239 -88.04 22.84 4.23
N THR A 240 -87.40 22.26 3.21
CA THR A 240 -88.09 21.51 2.14
C THR A 240 -88.74 20.25 2.70
N ARG A 241 -88.08 19.56 3.65
CA ARG A 241 -88.63 18.39 4.35
C ARG A 241 -89.89 18.76 5.15
N GLN A 242 -89.85 19.85 5.91
CA GLN A 242 -91.04 20.35 6.62
C GLN A 242 -92.20 20.66 5.67
N ARG A 243 -91.91 21.25 4.49
CA ARG A 243 -92.94 21.50 3.47
C ARG A 243 -93.54 20.21 2.91
N ILE A 244 -92.72 19.18 2.69
CA ILE A 244 -93.20 17.85 2.26
C ILE A 244 -94.18 17.29 3.29
N ASP A 245 -93.85 17.39 4.57
CA ASP A 245 -94.69 16.86 5.65
C ASP A 245 -96.06 17.56 5.69
N ILE A 246 -96.09 18.90 5.56
CA ILE A 246 -97.33 19.68 5.48
C ILE A 246 -98.17 19.29 4.26
N VAL A 247 -97.54 19.19 3.08
CA VAL A 247 -98.26 18.84 1.84
C VAL A 247 -98.81 17.42 1.90
N ARG A 248 -98.09 16.48 2.53
CA ARG A 248 -98.58 15.10 2.73
C ARG A 248 -99.79 15.06 3.66
N GLU A 249 -99.76 15.82 4.75
CA GLU A 249 -100.90 15.91 5.67
C GLU A 249 -102.15 16.48 4.95
N GLU A 250 -101.97 17.54 4.15
CA GLU A 250 -103.06 18.10 3.34
C GLU A 250 -103.56 17.11 2.28
N LEU A 251 -102.64 16.39 1.62
CA LEU A 251 -102.97 15.35 0.65
C LEU A 251 -103.83 14.25 1.28
N ASP A 252 -103.48 13.76 2.47
CA ASP A 252 -104.22 12.69 3.16
C ASP A 252 -105.63 13.13 3.56
N MET A 253 -105.77 14.37 4.05
CA MET A 253 -107.08 14.96 4.35
C MET A 253 -107.94 15.07 3.10
N VAL A 254 -107.41 15.65 2.01
CA VAL A 254 -108.15 15.82 0.75
C VAL A 254 -108.47 14.47 0.10
N THR A 255 -107.57 13.49 0.18
CA THR A 255 -107.82 12.12 -0.31
C THR A 255 -109.04 11.52 0.39
N THR A 256 -109.13 11.68 1.70
CA THR A 256 -110.28 11.24 2.49
C THR A 256 -111.57 11.95 2.07
N LEU A 257 -111.54 13.27 1.88
CA LEU A 257 -112.71 14.06 1.45
C LEU A 257 -113.20 13.68 0.05
N VAL A 258 -112.29 13.51 -0.91
CA VAL A 258 -112.61 13.08 -2.28
C VAL A 258 -113.23 11.68 -2.27
N SER A 259 -112.72 10.75 -1.45
CA SER A 259 -113.30 9.39 -1.33
C SER A 259 -114.75 9.37 -0.83
N LYS A 260 -115.12 10.37 -0.02
CA LYS A 260 -116.48 10.59 0.49
C LYS A 260 -117.34 11.44 -0.44
N GLY A 261 -116.81 11.88 -1.59
CA GLY A 261 -117.50 12.75 -2.55
C GLY A 261 -117.65 14.22 -2.10
N LEU A 262 -116.91 14.64 -1.06
CA LEU A 262 -117.01 15.98 -0.45
C LEU A 262 -116.04 17.00 -1.05
N GLU A 263 -115.16 16.59 -1.97
CA GLU A 263 -114.21 17.45 -2.67
C GLU A 263 -113.98 16.95 -4.11
N ARG A 264 -113.50 17.81 -5.01
CA ARG A 264 -113.28 17.51 -6.43
C ARG A 264 -111.89 16.93 -6.69
N ARG A 265 -111.83 15.90 -7.56
CA ARG A 265 -110.59 15.19 -7.95
C ARG A 265 -109.43 16.09 -8.46
N PRO A 266 -109.66 17.21 -9.18
CA PRO A 266 -108.57 18.11 -9.57
C PRO A 266 -107.76 18.67 -8.38
N ARG A 267 -108.38 18.87 -7.21
CA ARG A 267 -107.67 19.33 -6.00
C ARG A 267 -106.64 18.29 -5.54
N LEU A 268 -107.04 17.02 -5.50
CA LEU A 268 -106.15 15.91 -5.17
C LEU A 268 -104.96 15.81 -6.15
N LEU A 269 -105.23 15.85 -7.46
CA LEU A 269 -104.17 15.77 -8.49
C LEU A 269 -103.20 16.96 -8.43
N ASN A 270 -103.67 18.14 -8.01
CA ASN A 270 -102.79 19.30 -7.81
C ASN A 270 -101.84 19.10 -6.63
N LEU A 271 -102.35 18.61 -5.48
CA LEU A 271 -101.52 18.30 -4.31
C LEU A 271 -100.53 17.17 -4.58
N GLN A 272 -100.91 16.14 -5.37
CA GLN A 272 -99.99 15.09 -5.80
C GLN A 272 -98.83 15.64 -6.65
N ARG A 273 -99.13 16.56 -7.58
CA ARG A 273 -98.10 17.24 -8.37
C ARG A 273 -97.21 18.13 -7.50
N GLU A 274 -97.79 18.90 -6.58
CA GLU A 274 -97.02 19.73 -5.65
C GLU A 274 -96.09 18.88 -4.77
N LEU A 275 -96.56 17.74 -4.25
CA LEU A 275 -95.73 16.81 -3.49
C LEU A 275 -94.56 16.31 -4.33
N ALA A 276 -94.82 15.85 -5.56
CA ALA A 276 -93.79 15.37 -6.48
C ALA A 276 -92.76 16.48 -6.81
N ASP A 277 -93.21 17.72 -7.03
CA ASP A 277 -92.34 18.87 -7.30
C ASP A 277 -91.44 19.19 -6.10
N VAL A 278 -91.98 19.20 -4.87
CA VAL A 278 -91.20 19.49 -3.66
C VAL A 278 -90.24 18.34 -3.31
N GLU A 279 -90.65 17.09 -3.52
CA GLU A 279 -89.75 15.93 -3.38
C GLU A 279 -88.60 15.97 -4.40
N GLY A 280 -88.89 16.37 -5.64
CA GLY A 280 -87.88 16.60 -6.67
C GLY A 280 -86.85 17.65 -6.25
N ARG A 281 -87.29 18.78 -5.68
CA ARG A 281 -86.40 19.82 -5.13
C ARG A 281 -85.53 19.31 -3.97
N ARG A 282 -86.08 18.48 -3.07
CA ARG A 282 -85.28 17.86 -2.01
C ARG A 282 -84.19 16.96 -2.60
N GLY A 283 -84.52 16.20 -3.63
CA GLY A 283 -83.56 15.38 -4.37
C GLY A 283 -82.43 16.21 -4.98
N GLU A 284 -82.76 17.36 -5.58
CA GLU A 284 -81.78 18.29 -6.13
C GLU A 284 -80.83 18.85 -5.05
N ILE A 285 -81.36 19.31 -3.92
CA ILE A 285 -80.56 19.81 -2.78
C ILE A 285 -79.65 18.71 -2.23
N THR A 286 -80.16 17.48 -2.09
CA THR A 286 -79.38 16.33 -1.62
C THR A 286 -78.20 16.03 -2.57
N ALA A 287 -78.44 16.13 -3.88
CA ALA A 287 -77.39 15.99 -4.89
C ALA A 287 -76.37 17.14 -4.83
N GLN A 288 -76.80 18.38 -4.55
CA GLN A 288 -75.91 19.52 -4.34
C GLN A 288 -75.02 19.32 -3.10
N ILE A 289 -75.57 18.88 -1.97
CA ILE A 289 -74.81 18.54 -0.75
C ILE A 289 -73.75 17.49 -1.05
N SER A 290 -74.12 16.45 -1.80
CA SER A 290 -73.21 15.37 -2.18
C SER A 290 -72.06 15.88 -3.05
N ARG A 291 -72.34 16.74 -4.03
CA ARG A 291 -71.31 17.39 -4.87
C ARG A 291 -70.38 18.28 -4.04
N ALA A 292 -70.90 19.09 -3.13
CA ALA A 292 -70.08 19.89 -2.23
C ALA A 292 -69.18 19.02 -1.32
N GLY A 293 -69.69 17.88 -0.85
CA GLY A 293 -68.90 16.90 -0.10
C GLY A 293 -67.74 16.28 -0.90
N GLN A 294 -67.93 16.07 -2.21
CA GLN A 294 -66.85 15.64 -3.11
C GLN A 294 -65.75 16.70 -3.20
N VAL A 295 -66.10 17.99 -3.30
CA VAL A 295 -65.12 19.09 -3.30
C VAL A 295 -64.30 19.11 -2.01
N ILE A 296 -64.92 18.87 -0.84
CA ILE A 296 -64.18 18.74 0.43
C ILE A 296 -63.16 17.59 0.36
N SER A 297 -63.57 16.45 -0.17
CA SER A 297 -62.70 15.27 -0.33
C SER A 297 -61.52 15.57 -1.27
N GLU A 298 -61.77 16.30 -2.35
CA GLU A 298 -60.72 16.77 -3.27
C GLU A 298 -59.74 17.74 -2.60
N GLN A 299 -60.21 18.67 -1.77
CA GLN A 299 -59.33 19.58 -1.01
C GLN A 299 -58.47 18.80 0.00
N GLN A 300 -59.01 17.76 0.63
CA GLN A 300 -58.25 16.87 1.52
C GLN A 300 -57.18 16.08 0.76
N ALA A 301 -57.51 15.54 -0.41
CA ALA A 301 -56.54 14.87 -1.29
C ALA A 301 -55.44 15.83 -1.75
N THR A 302 -55.80 17.08 -2.05
CA THR A 302 -54.85 18.14 -2.44
C THR A 302 -53.90 18.48 -1.28
N LEU A 303 -54.41 18.58 -0.05
CA LEU A 303 -53.60 18.79 1.15
C LEU A 303 -52.60 17.63 1.35
N PHE A 304 -53.08 16.39 1.29
CA PHE A 304 -52.23 15.21 1.42
C PHE A 304 -51.14 15.18 0.35
N LYS A 305 -51.49 15.49 -0.90
CA LYS A 305 -50.54 15.59 -2.00
C LYS A 305 -49.48 16.67 -1.73
N LEU A 306 -49.88 17.87 -1.33
CA LEU A 306 -48.95 18.96 -0.99
C LEU A 306 -47.95 18.55 0.10
N GLU A 307 -48.43 17.87 1.15
CA GLU A 307 -47.55 17.39 2.23
C GLU A 307 -46.61 16.27 1.76
N SER A 308 -47.12 15.31 1.00
CA SER A 308 -46.35 14.20 0.45
C SER A 308 -45.26 14.69 -0.51
N ASP A 309 -45.60 15.59 -1.44
CA ASP A 309 -44.66 16.17 -2.40
C ASP A 309 -43.55 16.94 -1.67
N ARG A 310 -43.92 17.71 -0.63
CA ARG A 310 -42.96 18.42 0.22
C ARG A 310 -42.02 17.46 0.97
N GLN A 311 -42.54 16.38 1.55
CA GLN A 311 -41.71 15.40 2.26
C GLN A 311 -40.73 14.71 1.30
N ASN A 312 -41.18 14.36 0.10
CA ASN A 312 -40.33 13.77 -0.93
C ASN A 312 -39.24 14.74 -1.40
N GLU A 313 -39.58 16.01 -1.67
CA GLU A 313 -38.61 17.05 -2.05
C GLU A 313 -37.55 17.25 -0.96
N ILE A 314 -37.97 17.34 0.31
CA ILE A 314 -37.06 17.49 1.45
C ILE A 314 -36.16 16.25 1.58
N ALA A 315 -36.71 15.04 1.52
CA ALA A 315 -35.94 13.81 1.65
C ALA A 315 -34.91 13.66 0.53
N GLN A 316 -35.27 14.01 -0.71
CA GLN A 316 -34.34 14.03 -1.84
C GLN A 316 -33.25 15.11 -1.63
N SER A 317 -33.64 16.32 -1.27
CA SER A 317 -32.71 17.43 -1.03
C SER A 317 -31.73 17.13 0.10
N ILE A 318 -32.16 16.42 1.15
CA ILE A 318 -31.29 15.98 2.26
C ILE A 318 -30.23 15.01 1.73
N ARG A 319 -30.63 14.00 0.95
CA ARG A 319 -29.68 13.05 0.35
C ARG A 319 -28.66 13.76 -0.54
N GLU A 320 -29.12 14.69 -1.38
CA GLU A 320 -28.24 15.49 -2.25
C GLU A 320 -27.26 16.34 -1.44
N ALA A 321 -27.73 17.04 -0.40
CA ALA A 321 -26.89 17.84 0.47
C ALA A 321 -25.86 16.99 1.24
N GLN A 322 -26.26 15.82 1.76
CA GLN A 322 -25.35 14.89 2.44
C GLN A 322 -24.28 14.34 1.50
N ASN A 323 -24.65 13.96 0.28
CA ASN A 323 -23.69 13.52 -0.73
C ASN A 323 -22.70 14.64 -1.10
N GLN A 324 -23.20 15.86 -1.27
CA GLN A 324 -22.36 17.02 -1.54
C GLN A 324 -21.39 17.30 -0.38
N ILE A 325 -21.85 17.23 0.88
CA ILE A 325 -20.99 17.36 2.06
C ILE A 325 -19.89 16.30 2.05
N PHE A 326 -20.22 15.04 1.78
CA PHE A 326 -19.23 13.96 1.71
C PHE A 326 -18.18 14.22 0.63
N GLN A 327 -18.61 14.54 -0.59
CA GLN A 327 -17.71 14.85 -1.71
C GLN A 327 -16.82 16.06 -1.43
N LEU A 328 -17.37 17.13 -0.85
CA LEU A 328 -16.63 18.34 -0.53
C LEU A 328 -15.60 18.10 0.58
N ARG A 329 -15.90 17.27 1.58
CA ARG A 329 -14.94 16.90 2.63
C ARG A 329 -13.73 16.16 2.06
N GLU A 330 -13.96 15.18 1.19
CA GLU A 330 -12.88 14.42 0.55
C GLU A 330 -12.01 15.32 -0.34
N ARG A 331 -12.64 16.16 -1.17
CA ARG A 331 -11.91 17.12 -2.01
C ARG A 331 -11.13 18.14 -1.20
N LEU A 332 -11.70 18.62 -0.10
CA LEU A 332 -11.05 19.56 0.80
C LEU A 332 -9.86 18.92 1.51
N LEU A 333 -9.94 17.64 1.90
CA LEU A 333 -8.81 16.91 2.46
C LEU A 333 -7.65 16.84 1.45
N ALA A 334 -7.93 16.45 0.21
CA ALA A 334 -6.94 16.40 -0.86
C ALA A 334 -6.33 17.80 -1.15
N ALA A 335 -7.16 18.83 -1.25
CA ALA A 335 -6.71 20.21 -1.48
C ALA A 335 -5.84 20.74 -0.32
N ARG A 336 -6.16 20.37 0.93
CA ARG A 336 -5.33 20.71 2.10
C ARG A 336 -3.99 19.98 2.10
N ASP A 337 -3.97 18.71 1.69
CA ASP A 337 -2.72 17.97 1.51
C ASP A 337 -1.84 18.66 0.46
N GLN A 338 -2.41 19.00 -0.70
CA GLN A 338 -1.72 19.74 -1.75
C GLN A 338 -1.23 21.12 -1.28
N LEU A 339 -2.04 21.86 -0.52
CA LEU A 339 -1.63 23.13 0.09
C LEU A 339 -0.46 22.92 1.04
N SER A 340 -0.49 21.89 1.88
CA SER A 340 0.60 21.59 2.81
C SER A 340 1.91 21.23 2.10
N ARG A 341 1.84 20.63 0.90
CA ARG A 341 3.01 20.30 0.07
C ARG A 341 3.69 21.53 -0.54
N THR A 342 3.00 22.67 -0.62
CA THR A 342 3.64 23.93 -1.03
C THR A 342 4.78 24.35 -0.07
N GLU A 343 4.77 23.83 1.16
CA GLU A 343 5.87 23.92 2.11
C GLU A 343 6.73 22.64 2.05
N VAL A 344 7.87 22.69 1.36
CA VAL A 344 8.82 21.57 1.33
C VAL A 344 9.58 21.52 2.64
N LYS A 345 9.45 20.41 3.37
CA LYS A 345 10.07 20.19 4.68
C LYS A 345 11.10 19.06 4.66
N ALA A 346 12.07 19.12 5.56
CA ALA A 346 13.03 18.04 5.74
C ALA A 346 12.36 16.80 6.35
N PRO A 347 12.55 15.59 5.80
CA PRO A 347 12.01 14.36 6.38
C PRO A 347 12.69 14.00 7.71
N GLU A 348 13.98 14.30 7.87
CA GLU A 348 14.79 13.96 9.05
C GLU A 348 15.93 14.96 9.28
N ASP A 349 16.67 14.78 10.37
CA ASP A 349 17.84 15.61 10.71
C ASP A 349 19.02 15.30 9.79
N GLY A 350 19.59 16.33 9.15
CA GLY A 350 20.66 16.12 8.18
C GLY A 350 21.38 17.39 7.76
N VAL A 351 22.21 17.25 6.74
CA VAL A 351 22.87 18.35 6.02
C VAL A 351 22.35 18.38 4.60
N ILE A 352 22.00 19.58 4.12
CA ILE A 352 21.57 19.77 2.74
C ILE A 352 22.77 19.80 1.80
N THR A 353 22.64 19.09 0.68
CA THR A 353 23.67 18.97 -0.36
C THR A 353 23.02 18.98 -1.73
N ASP A 354 23.74 19.47 -2.74
CA ASP A 354 23.29 19.48 -4.14
C ASP A 354 21.94 20.20 -4.32
N LEU A 355 21.82 21.41 -3.77
CA LEU A 355 20.67 22.28 -3.98
C LEU A 355 20.62 22.69 -5.46
N ARG A 356 19.58 22.26 -6.17
CA ARG A 356 19.45 22.44 -7.63
C ARG A 356 18.72 23.73 -8.02
N ILE A 357 18.22 24.47 -7.03
CA ILE A 357 17.37 25.64 -7.22
C ILE A 357 18.01 26.81 -6.49
N HIS A 358 18.28 27.89 -7.21
CA HIS A 358 18.98 29.06 -6.67
C HIS A 358 18.20 30.37 -6.83
N THR A 359 17.05 30.35 -7.48
CA THR A 359 16.28 31.56 -7.83
C THR A 359 14.86 31.50 -7.28
N ALA A 360 14.49 32.53 -6.51
CA ALA A 360 13.09 32.81 -6.22
C ALA A 360 12.38 33.23 -7.53
N GLY A 361 11.15 32.78 -7.72
CA GLY A 361 10.38 32.91 -8.96
C GLY A 361 10.69 31.83 -10.01
N GLY A 362 11.65 30.94 -9.76
CA GLY A 362 11.91 29.78 -10.62
C GLY A 362 10.74 28.80 -10.64
N VAL A 363 10.51 28.15 -11.78
CA VAL A 363 9.46 27.14 -11.95
C VAL A 363 10.07 25.75 -11.84
N ILE A 364 9.45 24.90 -11.02
CA ILE A 364 9.81 23.49 -10.88
C ILE A 364 8.73 22.59 -11.48
N GLY A 365 9.16 21.56 -12.21
CA GLY A 365 8.26 20.53 -12.74
C GLY A 365 7.83 19.52 -11.69
N ALA A 366 6.79 18.75 -12.00
CA ALA A 366 6.34 17.61 -11.21
C ALA A 366 7.44 16.54 -11.12
N GLY A 367 7.70 16.03 -9.92
CA GLY A 367 8.76 15.06 -9.64
C GLY A 367 10.19 15.62 -9.74
N ALA A 368 10.36 16.94 -9.89
CA ALA A 368 11.69 17.51 -10.02
C ALA A 368 12.49 17.36 -8.70
N PRO A 369 13.75 16.89 -8.76
CA PRO A 369 14.62 16.85 -7.60
C PRO A 369 15.07 18.25 -7.22
N LEU A 370 14.89 18.60 -5.94
CA LEU A 370 15.16 19.94 -5.42
C LEU A 370 16.54 20.02 -4.76
N MET A 371 16.84 19.04 -3.90
CA MET A 371 18.09 18.93 -3.13
C MET A 371 18.23 17.53 -2.56
N ASP A 372 19.40 17.19 -2.04
CA ASP A 372 19.65 15.93 -1.36
C ASP A 372 19.99 16.18 0.12
N LEU A 373 19.45 15.33 1.00
CA LEU A 373 19.69 15.37 2.43
C LEU A 373 20.57 14.20 2.84
N VAL A 374 21.68 14.52 3.52
CA VAL A 374 22.58 13.54 4.12
C VAL A 374 22.31 13.48 5.64
N PRO A 375 21.83 12.36 6.18
CA PRO A 375 21.49 12.25 7.59
C PRO A 375 22.74 12.40 8.48
N ARG A 376 22.63 13.15 9.59
CA ARG A 376 23.77 13.34 10.51
C ARG A 376 23.98 12.19 11.49
N GLN A 377 22.90 11.50 11.84
CA GLN A 377 22.94 10.32 12.71
C GLN A 377 22.89 9.08 11.83
N ASP A 378 23.93 8.90 11.02
CA ASP A 378 24.02 7.68 10.26
C ASP A 378 24.69 6.59 11.09
N ARG A 379 24.09 5.41 11.06
CA ARG A 379 24.71 4.22 11.63
C ARG A 379 25.80 3.79 10.66
N LEU A 380 26.98 3.51 11.19
CA LEU A 380 28.09 3.06 10.36
C LEU A 380 27.97 1.56 10.14
N ILE A 381 27.94 1.15 8.88
CA ILE A 381 27.95 -0.26 8.49
C ILE A 381 29.24 -0.57 7.75
N VAL A 382 29.76 -1.77 7.95
CA VAL A 382 30.95 -2.22 7.23
C VAL A 382 30.51 -2.94 5.96
N THR A 383 30.94 -2.45 4.81
CA THR A 383 30.78 -3.15 3.53
C THR A 383 32.08 -3.91 3.24
N ALA A 384 32.04 -5.23 3.38
CA ALA A 384 33.15 -6.13 3.10
C ALA A 384 32.98 -6.82 1.75
N ARG A 385 34.10 -7.10 1.09
CA ARG A 385 34.18 -7.78 -0.20
C ARG A 385 34.48 -9.25 0.03
N LEU A 386 33.45 -10.06 0.02
CA LEU A 386 33.56 -11.50 0.20
C LEU A 386 34.01 -12.14 -1.11
N ARG A 387 34.93 -13.10 -1.03
CA ARG A 387 35.41 -13.82 -2.20
C ARG A 387 34.38 -14.83 -2.69
N PRO A 388 34.28 -15.10 -4.00
CA PRO A 388 33.31 -16.05 -4.53
C PRO A 388 33.44 -17.46 -3.95
N GLU A 389 34.65 -17.89 -3.54
CA GLU A 389 34.87 -19.19 -2.92
C GLU A 389 34.21 -19.37 -1.55
N ASP A 390 33.89 -18.27 -0.84
CA ASP A 390 33.35 -18.31 0.53
C ASP A 390 31.83 -18.05 0.60
N ILE A 391 31.16 -17.93 -0.55
CA ILE A 391 29.71 -17.59 -0.62
C ILE A 391 28.80 -18.72 -0.14
N ASP A 392 29.25 -19.97 -0.21
CA ASP A 392 28.51 -21.16 0.22
C ASP A 392 28.43 -21.30 1.74
N VAL A 393 29.30 -20.61 2.48
CA VAL A 393 29.41 -20.69 3.94
C VAL A 393 28.94 -19.41 4.65
N VAL A 394 28.96 -18.24 3.99
CA VAL A 394 28.57 -16.96 4.60
C VAL A 394 27.09 -16.65 4.37
N HIS A 395 26.36 -16.46 5.48
CA HIS A 395 24.92 -16.17 5.46
C HIS A 395 24.57 -15.02 6.43
N PRO A 396 23.45 -14.31 6.21
CA PRO A 396 22.94 -13.34 7.17
C PRO A 396 22.72 -13.96 8.56
N GLY A 397 23.11 -13.24 9.62
CA GLY A 397 23.01 -13.66 11.02
C GLY A 397 24.31 -14.22 11.62
N LEU A 398 25.35 -14.45 10.82
CA LEU A 398 26.65 -14.89 11.34
C LEU A 398 27.37 -13.78 12.11
N ASN A 399 28.13 -14.18 13.13
CA ASN A 399 29.02 -13.27 13.86
C ASN A 399 30.26 -12.96 13.02
N ALA A 400 30.68 -11.71 13.02
CA ALA A 400 31.87 -11.24 12.35
C ALA A 400 32.73 -10.42 13.30
N GLU A 401 34.04 -10.55 13.19
CA GLU A 401 34.99 -9.69 13.89
C GLU A 401 35.55 -8.67 12.89
N VAL A 402 35.33 -7.39 13.17
CA VAL A 402 35.82 -6.27 12.36
C VAL A 402 37.10 -5.73 12.97
N HIS A 403 38.17 -5.78 12.18
CA HIS A 403 39.44 -5.17 12.50
C HIS A 403 39.59 -3.84 11.75
N LEU A 404 39.74 -2.74 12.51
CA LEU A 404 40.02 -1.43 11.95
C LEU A 404 41.53 -1.32 11.63
N VAL A 405 41.88 -1.36 10.34
CA VAL A 405 43.29 -1.38 9.88
C VAL A 405 44.12 -0.19 10.39
N PRO A 406 43.58 1.04 10.47
CA PRO A 406 44.37 2.19 10.94
C PRO A 406 44.68 2.17 12.45
N TYR A 407 43.98 1.36 13.25
CA TYR A 407 44.16 1.32 14.70
C TYR A 407 45.13 0.21 15.14
N ASN A 408 45.95 0.50 16.15
CA ASN A 408 46.91 -0.47 16.68
C ASN A 408 46.18 -1.60 17.44
N GLN A 409 46.39 -2.84 17.01
CA GLN A 409 45.79 -4.06 17.55
C GLN A 409 46.01 -4.27 19.06
N ARG A 410 47.04 -3.64 19.65
CA ARG A 410 47.29 -3.72 21.10
C ARG A 410 46.38 -2.81 21.93
N ARG A 411 45.81 -1.79 21.30
CA ARG A 411 44.99 -0.76 21.96
C ARG A 411 43.50 -0.89 21.60
N VAL A 412 43.18 -1.29 20.37
CA VAL A 412 41.81 -1.47 19.90
C VAL A 412 41.54 -2.96 19.64
N PRO A 413 40.66 -3.61 20.42
CA PRO A 413 40.28 -5.00 20.19
C PRO A 413 39.44 -5.12 18.90
N ARG A 414 39.30 -6.34 18.39
CA ARG A 414 38.42 -6.61 17.25
C ARG A 414 36.97 -6.35 17.66
N LEU A 415 36.28 -5.55 16.86
CA LEU A 415 34.89 -5.18 17.12
C LEU A 415 33.98 -6.32 16.68
N LYS A 416 33.05 -6.71 17.54
CA LYS A 416 32.06 -7.73 17.21
C LYS A 416 30.96 -7.09 16.38
N GLY A 417 30.61 -7.75 15.30
CA GLY A 417 29.52 -7.39 14.42
C GLY A 417 28.72 -8.59 13.97
N THR A 418 27.60 -8.32 13.30
CA THR A 418 26.73 -9.35 12.74
C THR A 418 26.53 -9.09 11.26
N VAL A 419 26.64 -10.12 10.44
CA VAL A 419 26.34 -10.06 9.01
C VAL A 419 24.84 -9.78 8.85
N VAL A 420 24.50 -8.61 8.33
CA VAL A 420 23.10 -8.21 8.10
C VAL A 420 22.63 -8.67 6.73
N HIS A 421 23.49 -8.56 5.72
CA HIS A 421 23.14 -8.85 4.34
C HIS A 421 24.35 -9.31 3.53
N VAL A 422 24.14 -10.23 2.60
CA VAL A 422 25.11 -10.67 1.60
C VAL A 422 24.44 -10.49 0.24
N SER A 423 25.12 -9.84 -0.72
CA SER A 423 24.56 -9.62 -2.04
C SER A 423 24.25 -10.95 -2.73
N ALA A 424 23.10 -11.04 -3.40
CA ALA A 424 22.75 -12.21 -4.19
C ALA A 424 23.57 -12.29 -5.48
N ASP A 425 23.94 -11.12 -6.02
CA ASP A 425 24.70 -11.00 -7.27
C ASP A 425 26.18 -10.78 -7.02
N ARG A 426 26.99 -11.35 -7.93
CA ARG A 426 28.44 -11.17 -8.00
C ARG A 426 28.75 -9.81 -8.63
N LEU A 427 29.44 -8.95 -7.88
CA LEU A 427 29.88 -7.64 -8.32
C LEU A 427 31.34 -7.69 -8.79
N LEU A 428 31.71 -6.78 -9.70
CA LEU A 428 33.10 -6.61 -10.15
C LEU A 428 33.70 -5.35 -9.55
N ASP A 429 34.93 -5.43 -9.04
CA ASP A 429 35.66 -4.24 -8.59
C ASP A 429 36.07 -3.41 -9.81
N LYS A 430 35.57 -2.18 -9.89
CA LYS A 430 35.84 -1.24 -11.00
C LYS A 430 37.33 -0.99 -11.28
N ARG A 431 38.22 -1.24 -10.31
CA ARG A 431 39.67 -1.03 -10.45
C ARG A 431 40.45 -2.30 -10.75
N THR A 432 40.05 -3.43 -10.20
CA THR A 432 40.83 -4.69 -10.25
C THR A 432 40.18 -5.78 -11.08
N ASP A 433 38.93 -5.56 -11.52
CA ASP A 433 38.05 -6.51 -12.23
C ASP A 433 37.88 -7.86 -11.50
N GLN A 434 38.18 -7.89 -10.20
CA GLN A 434 38.02 -9.06 -9.36
C GLN A 434 36.55 -9.20 -8.94
N PRO A 435 35.97 -10.40 -9.08
CA PRO A 435 34.63 -10.65 -8.59
C PRO A 435 34.56 -10.75 -7.08
N TYR A 436 33.54 -10.16 -6.49
CA TYR A 436 33.25 -10.25 -5.06
C TYR A 436 31.74 -10.20 -4.80
N TYR A 437 31.33 -10.68 -3.63
CA TYR A 437 29.99 -10.50 -3.09
C TYR A 437 30.04 -9.41 -2.01
N ALA A 438 29.18 -8.40 -2.13
CA ALA A 438 29.13 -7.32 -1.15
C ALA A 438 28.42 -7.83 0.11
N THR A 439 29.13 -7.81 1.24
CA THR A 439 28.61 -8.24 2.53
C THR A 439 28.54 -7.06 3.48
N ARG A 440 27.36 -6.81 4.06
CA ARG A 440 27.15 -5.73 5.03
C ARG A 440 27.17 -6.29 6.45
N ILE A 441 28.06 -5.75 7.27
CA ILE A 441 28.25 -6.14 8.67
C ILE A 441 27.94 -4.95 9.56
N ARG A 442 27.03 -5.15 10.52
CA ARG A 442 26.68 -4.15 11.54
C ARG A 442 27.54 -4.35 12.78
N ILE A 443 28.19 -3.29 13.26
CA ILE A 443 28.97 -3.27 14.49
C ILE A 443 28.05 -2.90 15.66
N ASP A 444 28.32 -3.41 16.85
CA ASP A 444 27.63 -3.01 18.08
C ASP A 444 28.12 -1.63 18.57
N ASP A 445 27.21 -0.65 18.61
CA ASP A 445 27.49 0.75 18.99
C ASP A 445 28.09 0.87 20.41
N ALA A 446 27.78 -0.06 21.31
CA ALA A 446 28.31 -0.06 22.68
C ALA A 446 29.83 -0.23 22.72
N GLN A 447 30.39 -1.01 21.80
CA GLN A 447 31.83 -1.30 21.75
C GLN A 447 32.64 -0.13 21.18
N ILE A 448 32.01 0.68 20.34
CA ILE A 448 32.62 1.88 19.75
C ILE A 448 32.77 2.96 20.84
N ALA A 449 31.74 3.14 21.66
CA ALA A 449 31.74 4.11 22.75
C ALA A 449 32.68 3.73 23.91
N GLU A 450 32.81 2.44 24.24
CA GLU A 450 33.66 1.95 25.35
C GLU A 450 35.17 2.14 25.08
N ASN A 451 35.57 2.12 23.80
CA ASN A 451 36.97 2.15 23.40
C ASN A 451 37.43 3.51 22.83
N ASP A 452 36.60 4.55 22.92
CA ASP A 452 36.84 5.91 22.38
C ASP A 452 37.34 5.89 20.91
N ILE A 453 36.70 5.06 20.08
CA ILE A 453 37.10 4.85 18.68
C ILE A 453 36.33 5.82 17.80
N GLN A 454 37.04 6.70 17.09
CA GLN A 454 36.45 7.54 16.05
C GLN A 454 36.47 6.79 14.71
N ILE A 455 35.30 6.35 14.25
CA ILE A 455 35.12 5.70 12.95
C ILE A 455 34.59 6.74 11.96
N VAL A 456 35.19 6.79 10.76
CA VAL A 456 34.83 7.73 9.69
C VAL A 456 34.48 6.92 8.43
N PRO A 457 33.45 7.33 7.66
CA PRO A 457 33.18 6.71 6.36
C PRO A 457 34.43 6.68 5.45
N GLY A 458 34.66 5.57 4.77
CA GLY A 458 35.84 5.32 3.94
C GLY A 458 37.02 4.66 4.67
N MET A 459 36.92 4.42 5.98
CA MET A 459 37.98 3.74 6.74
C MET A 459 38.15 2.29 6.27
N PRO A 460 39.38 1.82 5.95
CA PRO A 460 39.61 0.44 5.55
C PRO A 460 39.54 -0.50 6.75
N VAL A 461 38.87 -1.63 6.56
CA VAL A 461 38.66 -2.64 7.59
C VAL A 461 38.90 -4.04 7.03
N GLU A 462 39.29 -4.95 7.91
CA GLU A 462 39.40 -6.38 7.61
C GLU A 462 38.39 -7.13 8.46
N VAL A 463 37.57 -7.96 7.84
CA VAL A 463 36.44 -8.62 8.49
C VAL A 463 36.65 -10.12 8.47
N PHE A 464 36.54 -10.73 9.66
CA PHE A 464 36.61 -12.17 9.87
C PHE A 464 35.20 -12.68 10.18
N ILE A 465 34.54 -13.26 9.18
CA ILE A 465 33.17 -13.78 9.33
C ILE A 465 33.27 -15.22 9.84
N THR A 466 32.67 -15.52 10.99
CA THR A 466 32.70 -16.86 11.59
C THR A 466 31.74 -17.78 10.84
N THR A 467 32.27 -18.68 10.01
CA THR A 467 31.49 -19.54 9.09
C THR A 467 31.09 -20.89 9.71
N GLY A 468 31.55 -21.19 10.92
CA GLY A 468 31.14 -22.36 11.70
C GLY A 468 32.28 -23.00 12.48
N ARG A 469 31.93 -24.01 13.28
CA ARG A 469 32.89 -24.85 14.03
C ARG A 469 33.14 -26.14 13.25
N GLY A 470 34.33 -26.28 12.67
CA GLY A 470 34.81 -27.54 12.12
C GLY A 470 35.60 -28.33 13.17
N THR A 471 36.00 -29.55 12.85
CA THR A 471 36.99 -30.30 13.64
C THR A 471 38.29 -30.41 12.85
N VAL A 472 39.42 -30.59 13.53
CA VAL A 472 40.72 -30.72 12.87
C VAL A 472 40.73 -31.88 11.87
N ALA A 473 40.05 -32.98 12.20
CA ALA A 473 39.86 -34.12 11.31
C ALA A 473 39.09 -33.75 10.03
N LEU A 474 38.00 -32.96 10.16
CA LEU A 474 37.19 -32.53 9.02
C LEU A 474 37.98 -31.58 8.10
N TYR A 475 38.76 -30.64 8.66
CA TYR A 475 39.59 -29.73 7.86
C TYR A 475 40.66 -30.46 7.06
N ALA A 476 41.39 -31.41 7.69
CA ALA A 476 42.44 -32.17 7.02
C ALA A 476 41.92 -33.12 5.94
N LEU A 477 40.70 -33.67 6.11
CA LEU A 477 40.08 -34.60 5.17
C LEU A 477 39.22 -33.90 4.10
N ARG A 478 38.90 -32.60 4.25
CA ARG A 478 38.04 -31.84 3.31
C ARG A 478 38.52 -31.90 1.84
N PRO A 479 39.81 -31.71 1.51
CA PRO A 479 40.29 -31.79 0.12
C PRO A 479 40.11 -33.19 -0.49
N LEU A 480 40.32 -34.24 0.31
CA LEU A 480 40.09 -35.62 -0.13
C LEU A 480 38.60 -35.85 -0.37
N LEU A 481 37.74 -35.50 0.59
CA LEU A 481 36.28 -35.67 0.51
C LEU A 481 35.66 -34.90 -0.67
N ASP A 482 36.08 -33.66 -0.91
CA ASP A 482 35.58 -32.84 -2.01
C ASP A 482 36.08 -33.35 -3.37
N SER A 483 37.32 -33.86 -3.45
CA SER A 483 37.84 -34.52 -4.66
C SER A 483 37.10 -35.81 -4.99
N PHE A 484 36.72 -36.61 -3.98
CA PHE A 484 35.90 -37.81 -4.18
C PHE A 484 34.50 -37.44 -4.68
N ARG A 485 33.89 -36.37 -4.18
CA ARG A 485 32.58 -35.91 -4.68
C ARG A 485 32.65 -35.38 -6.12
N GLY A 486 33.75 -34.73 -6.52
CA GLY A 486 33.97 -34.30 -7.90
C GLY A 486 34.18 -35.46 -8.87
N ALA A 487 34.87 -36.52 -8.45
CA ALA A 487 35.13 -37.71 -9.28
C ALA A 487 33.89 -38.61 -9.49
N PHE A 488 32.83 -38.46 -8.68
CA PHE A 488 31.56 -39.20 -8.81
C PHE A 488 30.42 -38.37 -9.45
N ARG A 489 30.74 -37.21 -10.02
CA ARG A 489 29.82 -36.40 -10.83
C ARG A 489 30.52 -35.99 -12.12
N GLU A 490 30.42 -36.87 -13.10
CA GLU A 490 30.61 -36.56 -14.51
C GLU A 490 29.24 -36.71 -15.17
N ASP A 491 28.57 -35.57 -15.33
CA ASP A 491 27.59 -35.19 -16.38
C ASP A 491 27.00 -33.80 -16.06
#